data_AF-A0A840R563-F1
#
_entry.id   AF-A0A840R563-F1
#
_cell.length_a   1.000
_cell.length_b   1.000
_cell.length_c   1.000
_cell.angle_alpha   90.00
_cell.angle_beta   90.00
_cell.angle_gamma   90.00
#
_symmetry.space_group_name_H-M   'P 1'
#
loop_
_entity.id
_entity.type
_entity.pdbx_description
1 polymer ?
#
loop_
_entity_poly.entity_id
_entity_poly.type
_entity_poly.pdbx_seq_one_letter_code
_entity_poly.pdbx_strand_id
1 'polypeptide(L)'
;MNNVYTEILLAGIDLAWQTTKNPSAVALGKLAGDTLAVTRLEPALYGIENIRSVLAERSLHGIAVDAPLIINNLTGQRPCEKLLSANYHSRFAGCHPSNQTLYPNALSVQLANQLSEMGFQHLGSTDTPWQIECYPHPSIVEMFGLPERHKYKKGTVAERRFGQIQLAMMIKSLATSSVLKLSLPDDFLKLLDENYIADLSGKSLKSNEDGLDALICLYIAGLYQRQAGAAVYGDTIDGYIWVSTVQVASVSPVPAHPLKPRPKPIKQKQTARPKTGITEDFRNGTTQTTTIGYINKNQQRVLGTRGKPGTDHCAKAYKLECLSSNCCQRYGTNGTEIYIRKCPECQGGRPGIPY
;
A
#
# COMPACT_ATOMS: atom_id res chain seq x y z
N MET A 1 -36.03 29.30 -7.95
CA MET A 1 -35.65 28.09 -8.70
C MET A 1 -34.92 27.19 -7.74
N ASN A 2 -35.54 26.10 -7.28
CA ASN A 2 -34.92 25.15 -6.36
C ASN A 2 -33.81 24.42 -7.13
N ASN A 3 -32.56 24.76 -6.84
CA ASN A 3 -31.40 24.08 -7.38
C ASN A 3 -31.31 22.70 -6.69
N VAL A 4 -32.08 21.74 -7.20
CA VAL A 4 -31.96 20.34 -6.76
C VAL A 4 -30.62 19.87 -7.28
N TYR A 5 -29.58 19.91 -6.45
CA TYR A 5 -28.32 19.25 -6.78
C TYR A 5 -28.65 17.79 -7.08
N THR A 6 -28.43 17.36 -8.32
CA THR A 6 -28.59 15.96 -8.70
C THR A 6 -27.60 15.13 -7.89
N GLU A 7 -28.12 14.24 -7.07
CA GLU A 7 -27.30 13.29 -6.31
C GLU A 7 -26.64 12.31 -7.27
N ILE A 8 -25.32 12.14 -7.17
CA ILE A 8 -24.56 11.17 -7.97
C ILE A 8 -24.17 10.01 -7.07
N LEU A 9 -24.61 8.79 -7.39
CA LEU A 9 -24.24 7.60 -6.63
C LEU A 9 -22.87 7.10 -7.06
N LEU A 10 -21.98 6.94 -6.08
CA LEU A 10 -20.58 6.52 -6.25
C LEU A 10 -20.27 5.31 -5.37
N ALA A 11 -19.27 4.54 -5.78
CA ALA A 11 -18.74 3.40 -5.05
C ALA A 11 -17.22 3.49 -4.85
N GLY A 12 -16.78 3.01 -3.69
CA GLY A 12 -15.37 2.75 -3.38
C GLY A 12 -15.18 1.29 -2.98
N ILE A 13 -14.15 0.64 -3.52
CA ILE A 13 -13.91 -0.78 -3.31
C ILE A 13 -12.46 -1.02 -2.85
N ASP A 14 -12.29 -1.62 -1.66
CA ASP A 14 -11.04 -2.30 -1.29
C ASP A 14 -11.16 -3.76 -1.73
N LEU A 15 -10.55 -4.09 -2.87
CA LEU A 15 -10.76 -5.38 -3.51
C LEU A 15 -9.69 -6.38 -3.07
N ALA A 16 -10.12 -7.52 -2.53
CA ALA A 16 -9.21 -8.61 -2.27
C ALA A 16 -8.69 -9.23 -3.56
N TRP A 17 -7.36 -9.32 -3.69
CA TRP A 17 -6.67 -10.02 -4.78
C TRP A 17 -7.13 -11.47 -4.98
N GLN A 18 -7.60 -12.14 -3.91
CA GLN A 18 -8.20 -13.47 -3.94
C GLN A 18 -9.51 -13.48 -3.12
N THR A 19 -10.62 -13.10 -3.73
CA THR A 19 -11.90 -12.85 -3.03
C THR A 19 -12.57 -14.09 -2.43
N THR A 20 -12.14 -15.30 -2.82
CA THR A 20 -12.65 -16.56 -2.27
C THR A 20 -12.05 -16.92 -0.91
N LYS A 21 -10.88 -16.34 -0.58
CA LYS A 21 -10.18 -16.59 0.69
C LYS A 21 -10.17 -15.37 1.59
N ASN A 22 -10.17 -14.18 1.01
CA ASN A 22 -10.15 -12.91 1.73
C ASN A 22 -11.37 -12.07 1.33
N PRO A 23 -12.03 -11.40 2.29
CA PRO A 23 -13.13 -10.51 1.96
C PRO A 23 -12.63 -9.27 1.23
N SER A 24 -13.49 -8.68 0.40
CA SER A 24 -13.37 -7.30 -0.09
C SER A 24 -14.29 -6.40 0.74
N ALA A 25 -14.07 -5.09 0.69
CA ALA A 25 -15.01 -4.13 1.27
C ALA A 25 -15.53 -3.17 0.21
N VAL A 26 -16.80 -2.78 0.34
CA VAL A 26 -17.47 -1.85 -0.58
C VAL A 26 -18.17 -0.77 0.22
N ALA A 27 -17.95 0.48 -0.15
CA ALA A 27 -18.68 1.63 0.37
C ALA A 27 -19.45 2.31 -0.77
N LEU A 28 -20.71 2.66 -0.53
CA LEU A 28 -21.52 3.48 -1.43
C LEU A 28 -21.79 4.83 -0.80
N GLY A 29 -21.84 5.87 -1.63
CA GLY A 29 -22.19 7.20 -1.18
C GLY A 29 -22.79 8.05 -2.28
N LYS A 30 -23.61 9.01 -1.86
CA LYS A 30 -24.24 9.99 -2.75
C LYS A 30 -23.50 11.31 -2.64
N LEU A 31 -23.02 11.81 -3.78
CA LEU A 31 -22.43 13.13 -3.88
C LEU A 31 -23.52 14.14 -4.24
N ALA A 32 -23.70 15.16 -3.41
CA ALA A 32 -24.55 16.31 -3.68
C ALA A 32 -23.79 17.61 -3.35
N GLY A 33 -23.56 18.45 -4.35
CA GLY A 33 -22.73 19.64 -4.19
C GLY A 33 -21.31 19.28 -3.71
N ASP A 34 -20.94 19.76 -2.53
CA ASP A 34 -19.65 19.51 -1.87
C ASP A 34 -19.67 18.42 -0.80
N THR A 35 -20.76 17.66 -0.69
CA THR A 35 -20.93 16.68 0.37
C THR A 35 -21.13 15.29 -0.22
N LEU A 36 -20.29 14.35 0.20
CA LEU A 36 -20.41 12.93 -0.06
C LEU A 36 -20.99 12.25 1.17
N ALA A 37 -22.25 11.85 1.09
CA ALA A 37 -22.94 11.14 2.16
C ALA A 37 -22.80 9.63 1.95
N VAL A 38 -22.19 8.94 2.90
CA VAL A 38 -22.07 7.47 2.89
C VAL A 38 -23.46 6.87 3.13
N THR A 39 -23.92 6.02 2.22
CA THR A 39 -25.24 5.37 2.29
C THR A 39 -25.15 3.90 2.66
N ARG A 40 -24.03 3.24 2.36
CA ARG A 40 -23.81 1.82 2.66
C ARG A 40 -22.33 1.55 2.87
N LEU A 41 -22.02 0.66 3.81
CA LEU A 41 -20.67 0.14 4.02
C LEU A 41 -20.74 -1.36 4.31
N GLU A 42 -20.13 -2.16 3.44
CA GLU A 42 -20.00 -3.60 3.57
C GLU A 42 -18.53 -3.94 3.80
N PRO A 43 -18.08 -4.10 5.05
CA PRO A 43 -16.66 -4.25 5.39
C PRO A 43 -16.12 -5.66 5.13
N ALA A 44 -16.96 -6.60 4.70
CA ALA A 44 -16.53 -7.96 4.35
C ALA A 44 -17.50 -8.68 3.40
N LEU A 45 -17.16 -8.71 2.12
CA LEU A 45 -17.85 -9.43 1.05
C LEU A 45 -16.95 -10.53 0.48
N TYR A 46 -17.44 -11.76 0.45
CA TYR A 46 -16.71 -12.89 -0.12
C TYR A 46 -17.24 -13.21 -1.51
N GLY A 47 -16.32 -13.38 -2.47
CA GLY A 47 -16.68 -13.69 -3.85
C GLY A 47 -17.22 -12.50 -4.65
N ILE A 48 -17.07 -12.60 -5.97
CA ILE A 48 -17.40 -11.51 -6.90
C ILE A 48 -18.91 -11.25 -6.99
N GLU A 49 -19.75 -12.27 -6.84
CA GLU A 49 -21.21 -12.14 -6.92
C GLU A 49 -21.78 -11.25 -5.82
N ASN A 50 -21.22 -11.31 -4.61
CA ASN A 50 -21.64 -10.43 -3.53
C ASN A 50 -21.25 -8.97 -3.80
N ILE A 51 -20.07 -8.74 -4.38
CA ILE A 51 -19.65 -7.40 -4.82
C ILE A 51 -20.60 -6.90 -5.91
N ARG A 52 -20.91 -7.73 -6.91
CA ARG A 52 -21.85 -7.40 -8.00
C ARG A 52 -23.23 -7.05 -7.47
N SER A 53 -23.73 -7.78 -6.48
CA SER A 53 -25.01 -7.48 -5.82
C SER A 53 -25.04 -6.08 -5.21
N VAL A 54 -23.94 -5.65 -4.59
CA VAL A 54 -23.81 -4.27 -4.08
C VAL A 54 -23.71 -3.23 -5.20
N LEU A 55 -23.02 -3.56 -6.30
CA LEU A 55 -22.84 -2.65 -7.44
C LEU A 55 -24.04 -2.60 -8.39
N ALA A 56 -25.03 -3.50 -8.23
CA ALA A 56 -26.25 -3.53 -9.03
C ALA A 56 -27.26 -2.41 -8.68
N GLU A 57 -26.87 -1.47 -7.81
CA GLU A 57 -27.67 -0.29 -7.47
C GLU A 57 -27.99 0.53 -8.72
N ARG A 58 -29.28 0.77 -8.91
CA ARG A 58 -29.77 1.59 -10.02
C ARG A 58 -29.17 2.99 -9.85
N SER A 59 -28.66 3.57 -10.93
CA SER A 59 -27.98 4.89 -10.99
C SER A 59 -26.57 4.96 -10.41
N LEU A 60 -25.91 3.84 -10.10
CA LEU A 60 -24.47 3.86 -9.83
C LEU A 60 -23.73 4.46 -11.03
N HIS A 61 -22.95 5.51 -10.78
CA HIS A 61 -22.35 6.34 -11.82
C HIS A 61 -20.83 6.24 -11.86
N GLY A 62 -20.19 6.12 -10.70
CA GLY A 62 -18.73 6.15 -10.59
C GLY A 62 -18.18 5.15 -9.61
N ILE A 63 -17.08 4.49 -9.96
CA ILE A 63 -16.48 3.45 -9.13
C ILE A 63 -14.96 3.64 -9.04
N ALA A 64 -14.42 3.77 -7.83
CA ALA A 64 -12.99 3.69 -7.56
C ALA A 64 -12.63 2.37 -6.90
N VAL A 65 -11.60 1.69 -7.42
CA VAL A 65 -11.22 0.34 -7.00
C VAL A 65 -9.75 0.31 -6.60
N ASP A 66 -9.43 -0.10 -5.37
CA ASP A 66 -8.07 -0.45 -4.93
C ASP A 66 -7.70 -1.84 -5.46
N ALA A 67 -7.49 -1.92 -6.78
CA ALA A 67 -6.90 -3.07 -7.45
C ALA A 67 -6.52 -2.73 -8.90
N PRO A 68 -5.55 -3.46 -9.47
CA PRO A 68 -5.23 -3.39 -10.90
C PRO A 68 -6.43 -3.69 -11.79
N LEU A 69 -6.89 -2.71 -12.57
CA LEU A 69 -8.04 -2.94 -13.46
C LEU A 69 -7.62 -3.46 -14.84
N ILE A 70 -6.40 -3.17 -15.26
CA ILE A 70 -5.82 -3.62 -16.54
C ILE A 70 -4.45 -4.26 -16.24
N ILE A 71 -4.24 -5.50 -16.69
CA ILE A 71 -3.00 -6.26 -16.53
C ILE A 71 -2.63 -6.99 -17.84
N ASN A 72 -1.84 -6.34 -18.68
CA ASN A 72 -1.40 -6.92 -19.97
C ASN A 72 -0.05 -7.64 -19.87
N ASN A 73 0.78 -7.27 -18.89
CA ASN A 73 2.13 -7.77 -18.77
C ASN A 73 2.17 -9.17 -18.14
N LEU A 74 2.98 -10.05 -18.73
CA LEU A 74 3.18 -11.41 -18.21
C LEU A 74 3.94 -11.44 -16.89
N THR A 75 4.99 -10.61 -16.75
CA THR A 75 5.84 -10.50 -15.55
C THR A 75 6.21 -9.04 -15.26
N GLY A 76 6.80 -8.80 -14.08
CA GLY A 76 7.30 -7.47 -13.69
C GLY A 76 6.20 -6.49 -13.26
N GLN A 77 6.57 -5.21 -13.15
CA GLN A 77 5.65 -4.10 -12.90
C GLN A 77 5.06 -3.56 -14.20
N ARG A 78 3.80 -3.14 -14.15
CA ARG A 78 3.13 -2.35 -15.21
C ARG A 78 3.83 -0.98 -15.39
N PRO A 79 3.72 -0.33 -16.56
CA PRO A 79 4.24 1.03 -16.75
C PRO A 79 3.74 2.03 -15.71
N CYS A 80 2.43 2.03 -15.40
CA CYS A 80 1.82 2.89 -14.38
C CYS A 80 2.46 2.70 -12.99
N GLU A 81 2.69 1.45 -12.58
CA GLU A 81 3.30 1.10 -11.28
C GLU A 81 4.75 1.59 -11.18
N LYS A 82 5.52 1.52 -12.27
CA LYS A 82 6.89 2.04 -12.32
C LYS A 82 6.91 3.55 -12.16
N LEU A 83 6.05 4.25 -12.89
CA LEU A 83 5.93 5.70 -12.83
C LEU A 83 5.49 6.18 -11.44
N LEU A 84 4.46 5.54 -10.87
CA LEU A 84 4.02 5.85 -9.51
C LEU A 84 5.12 5.57 -8.49
N SER A 85 5.77 4.41 -8.59
CA SER A 85 6.84 4.04 -7.67
C SER A 85 8.00 5.02 -7.74
N ALA A 86 8.37 5.52 -8.93
CA ALA A 86 9.40 6.55 -9.05
C ALA A 86 9.06 7.82 -8.25
N ASN A 87 7.78 8.22 -8.21
CA ASN A 87 7.34 9.40 -7.47
C ASN A 87 7.14 9.15 -5.96
N TYR A 88 6.69 7.96 -5.56
CA TYR A 88 6.29 7.66 -4.18
C TYR A 88 7.24 6.75 -3.40
N HIS A 89 8.32 6.25 -4.01
CA HIS A 89 9.26 5.34 -3.35
C HIS A 89 9.92 5.98 -2.11
N SER A 90 10.35 7.24 -2.21
CA SER A 90 10.97 7.99 -1.10
C SER A 90 10.01 8.19 0.09
N ARG A 91 8.69 8.13 -0.18
CA ARG A 91 7.60 8.24 0.81
C ARG A 91 7.03 6.88 1.22
N PHE A 92 7.70 5.78 0.88
CA PHE A 92 7.30 4.40 1.18
C PHE A 92 5.90 4.00 0.65
N ALA A 93 5.40 4.69 -0.37
CA ALA A 93 4.08 4.50 -0.98
C ALA A 93 4.16 3.99 -2.44
N GLY A 94 5.22 3.26 -2.79
CA GLY A 94 5.35 2.64 -4.13
C GLY A 94 4.52 1.36 -4.30
N CYS A 95 4.20 1.04 -5.55
CA CYS A 95 3.38 -0.12 -5.91
C CYS A 95 4.15 -1.45 -5.84
N HIS A 96 3.40 -2.51 -5.53
CA HIS A 96 3.83 -3.87 -5.82
C HIS A 96 3.54 -4.21 -7.29
N PRO A 97 4.30 -5.13 -7.91
CA PRO A 97 4.05 -5.55 -9.28
C PRO A 97 2.73 -6.30 -9.43
N SER A 98 1.96 -5.93 -10.45
CA SER A 98 0.81 -6.70 -10.93
C SER A 98 1.12 -7.25 -12.31
N ASN A 99 0.94 -8.56 -12.49
CA ASN A 99 1.19 -9.26 -13.74
C ASN A 99 0.45 -10.59 -13.78
N GLN A 100 0.31 -11.16 -14.97
CA GLN A 100 -0.45 -12.39 -15.18
C GLN A 100 0.20 -13.63 -14.54
N THR A 101 1.50 -13.60 -14.24
CA THR A 101 2.16 -14.69 -13.50
C THR A 101 1.76 -14.70 -12.01
N LEU A 102 1.67 -13.53 -11.39
CA LEU A 102 1.26 -13.39 -9.99
C LEU A 102 -0.25 -13.50 -9.80
N TYR A 103 -1.00 -12.95 -10.75
CA TYR A 103 -2.46 -12.85 -10.71
C TYR A 103 -3.06 -13.33 -12.04
N PRO A 104 -2.97 -14.63 -12.35
CA PRO A 104 -3.62 -15.19 -13.53
C PRO A 104 -5.13 -15.01 -13.41
N ASN A 105 -5.77 -14.53 -14.48
CA ASN A 105 -7.22 -14.24 -14.50
C ASN A 105 -7.67 -13.37 -13.32
N ALA A 106 -6.92 -12.29 -13.04
CA ALA A 106 -7.18 -11.40 -11.91
C ALA A 106 -8.67 -10.98 -11.84
N LEU A 107 -9.28 -11.17 -10.67
CA LEU A 107 -10.68 -10.84 -10.44
C LEU A 107 -10.99 -9.35 -10.63
N SER A 108 -10.02 -8.49 -10.36
CA SER A 108 -10.10 -7.05 -10.59
C SER A 108 -10.27 -6.71 -12.08
N VAL A 109 -9.55 -7.42 -12.96
CA VAL A 109 -9.66 -7.26 -14.42
C VAL A 109 -11.00 -7.82 -14.92
N GLN A 110 -11.46 -8.96 -14.37
CA GLN A 110 -12.79 -9.48 -14.69
C GLN A 110 -13.90 -8.51 -14.31
N LEU A 111 -13.83 -7.93 -13.10
CA LEU A 111 -14.77 -6.90 -12.64
C LEU A 111 -14.75 -5.68 -13.57
N ALA A 112 -13.56 -5.17 -13.91
CA ALA A 112 -13.41 -4.03 -14.81
C ALA A 112 -14.03 -4.24 -16.20
N ASN A 113 -13.83 -5.43 -16.77
CA ASN A 113 -14.41 -5.79 -18.06
C ASN A 113 -15.94 -5.83 -17.99
N GLN A 114 -16.50 -6.43 -16.94
CA GLN A 114 -17.95 -6.47 -16.72
C GLN A 114 -18.54 -5.05 -16.54
N LEU A 115 -17.85 -4.20 -15.79
CA LEU A 115 -18.23 -2.78 -15.66
C LEU A 115 -18.20 -2.07 -17.02
N SER A 116 -17.20 -2.35 -17.86
CA SER A 116 -17.13 -1.81 -19.22
C SER A 116 -18.31 -2.27 -20.10
N GLU A 117 -18.71 -3.54 -19.99
CA GLU A 117 -19.91 -4.06 -20.67
C GLU A 117 -21.20 -3.36 -20.20
N MET A 118 -21.23 -2.89 -18.96
CA MET A 118 -22.32 -2.08 -18.40
C MET A 118 -22.21 -0.58 -18.73
N GLY A 119 -21.19 -0.16 -19.47
CA GLY A 119 -20.99 1.22 -19.93
C GLY A 119 -20.07 2.07 -19.05
N PHE A 120 -19.43 1.50 -18.02
CA PHE A 120 -18.47 2.23 -17.19
C PHE A 120 -17.12 2.35 -17.88
N GLN A 121 -16.75 3.56 -18.28
CA GLN A 121 -15.52 3.82 -19.01
C GLN A 121 -14.31 3.94 -18.07
N HIS A 122 -13.20 3.30 -18.44
CA HIS A 122 -11.90 3.49 -17.79
C HIS A 122 -11.43 4.94 -17.90
N LEU A 123 -11.12 5.59 -16.77
CA LEU A 123 -10.81 7.03 -16.73
C LEU A 123 -11.85 7.87 -17.50
N GLY A 124 -13.12 7.46 -17.46
CA GLY A 124 -14.20 8.10 -18.20
C GLY A 124 -14.46 9.54 -17.75
N SER A 125 -15.09 10.33 -18.63
CA SER A 125 -15.63 11.63 -18.24
C SER A 125 -16.60 11.48 -17.08
N THR A 126 -16.63 12.46 -16.19
CA THR A 126 -17.56 12.51 -15.05
C THR A 126 -19.03 12.67 -15.46
N ASP A 127 -19.29 12.96 -16.74
CA ASP A 127 -20.64 13.07 -17.33
C ASP A 127 -21.24 11.72 -17.73
N THR A 128 -20.41 10.69 -17.83
CA THR A 128 -20.78 9.32 -18.20
C THR A 128 -20.41 8.34 -17.10
N PRO A 129 -20.99 7.14 -17.03
CA PRO A 129 -20.54 6.14 -16.07
C PRO A 129 -19.04 5.85 -16.22
N TRP A 130 -18.31 5.81 -15.11
CA TRP A 130 -16.84 5.69 -15.12
C TRP A 130 -16.31 4.75 -14.05
N GLN A 131 -15.13 4.20 -14.31
CA GLN A 131 -14.36 3.40 -13.36
C GLN A 131 -12.90 3.84 -13.31
N ILE A 132 -12.31 3.82 -12.11
CA ILE A 132 -10.88 4.13 -11.91
C ILE A 132 -10.19 3.10 -11.04
N GLU A 133 -8.96 2.76 -11.44
CA GLU A 133 -7.97 2.17 -10.54
C GLU A 133 -7.46 3.27 -9.62
N CYS A 134 -7.65 3.11 -8.32
CA CYS A 134 -7.06 3.98 -7.32
C CYS A 134 -6.00 3.22 -6.51
N TYR A 135 -5.10 3.97 -5.87
CA TYR A 135 -4.17 3.41 -4.91
C TYR A 135 -4.21 4.25 -3.62
N PRO A 136 -4.88 3.77 -2.56
CA PRO A 136 -5.16 4.57 -1.36
C PRO A 136 -3.91 5.13 -0.67
N HIS A 137 -2.79 4.39 -0.66
CA HIS A 137 -1.59 4.82 0.07
C HIS A 137 -1.03 6.17 -0.40
N PRO A 138 -0.71 6.38 -1.70
CA PRO A 138 -0.39 7.69 -2.26
C PRO A 138 -1.47 8.75 -2.02
N SER A 139 -2.74 8.42 -2.24
CA SER A 139 -3.83 9.39 -2.07
C SER A 139 -3.94 9.87 -0.63
N ILE A 140 -3.80 8.98 0.37
CA ILE A 140 -3.77 9.34 1.80
C ILE A 140 -2.59 10.28 2.08
N VAL A 141 -1.42 10.05 1.47
CA VAL A 141 -0.25 10.93 1.64
C VAL A 141 -0.56 12.35 1.17
N GLU A 142 -1.14 12.51 -0.02
CA GLU A 142 -1.47 13.82 -0.59
C GLU A 142 -2.64 14.49 0.12
N MET A 143 -3.74 13.75 0.31
CA MET A 143 -4.99 14.24 0.93
C MET A 143 -4.77 14.85 2.31
N PHE A 144 -3.86 14.26 3.09
CA PHE A 144 -3.61 14.63 4.47
C PHE A 144 -2.25 15.30 4.69
N GLY A 145 -1.50 15.58 3.62
CA GLY A 145 -0.19 16.23 3.68
C GLY A 145 0.84 15.44 4.50
N LEU A 146 0.80 14.10 4.42
CA LEU A 146 1.71 13.25 5.20
C LEU A 146 3.11 13.24 4.58
N PRO A 147 4.17 13.14 5.39
CA PRO A 147 5.54 13.04 4.86
C PRO A 147 5.81 11.67 4.21
N GLU A 148 5.12 10.62 4.66
CA GLU A 148 5.28 9.25 4.17
C GLU A 148 3.99 8.44 4.32
N ARG A 149 3.97 7.22 3.74
CA ARG A 149 2.85 6.28 3.83
C ARG A 149 2.42 6.06 5.28
N HIS A 150 1.15 6.33 5.55
CA HIS A 150 0.50 5.96 6.80
C HIS A 150 0.47 4.45 7.01
N LYS A 151 0.95 3.97 8.17
CA LYS A 151 1.01 2.54 8.48
C LYS A 151 -0.18 2.15 9.36
N TYR A 152 -1.12 1.39 8.79
CA TYR A 152 -2.29 0.87 9.52
C TYR A 152 -2.56 -0.62 9.22
N LYS A 153 -1.98 -1.16 8.14
CA LYS A 153 -2.09 -2.59 7.75
C LYS A 153 -0.91 -3.47 8.18
N LYS A 154 0.19 -2.88 8.69
CA LYS A 154 1.46 -3.58 8.95
C LYS A 154 1.95 -3.35 10.38
N GLY A 155 2.62 -4.37 10.94
CA GLY A 155 3.15 -4.35 12.30
C GLY A 155 2.41 -5.30 13.24
N THR A 156 2.73 -5.18 14.52
CA THR A 156 2.02 -5.84 15.63
C THR A 156 0.55 -5.43 15.66
N VAL A 157 -0.28 -6.18 16.39
CA VAL A 157 -1.69 -5.84 16.61
C VAL A 157 -1.83 -4.43 17.19
N ALA A 158 -0.98 -4.05 18.15
CA ALA A 158 -0.99 -2.72 18.74
C ALA A 158 -0.66 -1.61 17.73
N GLU A 159 0.37 -1.80 16.90
CA GLU A 159 0.75 -0.83 15.86
C GLU A 159 -0.35 -0.68 14.79
N ARG A 160 -1.01 -1.79 14.40
CA ARG A 160 -2.13 -1.76 13.45
C ARG A 160 -3.34 -1.04 14.03
N ARG A 161 -3.72 -1.31 15.29
CA ARG A 161 -4.79 -0.59 15.99
C ARG A 161 -4.50 0.91 16.03
N PHE A 162 -3.30 1.29 16.47
CA PHE A 162 -2.88 2.68 16.50
C PHE A 162 -2.97 3.33 15.12
N GLY A 163 -2.45 2.66 14.08
CA GLY A 163 -2.57 3.13 12.70
C GLY A 163 -4.02 3.30 12.24
N GLN A 164 -4.91 2.36 12.56
CA GLN A 164 -6.32 2.45 12.20
C GLN A 164 -7.05 3.56 12.96
N ILE A 165 -6.76 3.76 14.25
CA ILE A 165 -7.27 4.91 15.03
C ILE A 165 -6.88 6.22 14.36
N GLN A 166 -5.62 6.34 13.93
CA GLN A 166 -5.17 7.54 13.23
C GLN A 166 -5.83 7.73 11.86
N LEU A 167 -6.06 6.65 11.11
CA LEU A 167 -6.80 6.73 9.86
C LEU A 167 -8.26 7.12 10.10
N ALA A 168 -8.88 6.61 11.15
CA ALA A 168 -10.23 6.98 11.56
C ALA A 168 -10.33 8.48 11.92
N MET A 169 -9.36 9.02 12.65
CA MET A 169 -9.28 10.47 12.93
C MET A 169 -9.15 11.30 11.65
N MET A 170 -8.30 10.86 10.71
CA MET A 170 -8.16 11.50 9.40
C MET A 170 -9.47 11.47 8.61
N ILE A 171 -10.17 10.33 8.56
CA ILE A 171 -11.48 10.19 7.92
C ILE A 171 -12.52 11.10 8.59
N LYS A 172 -12.56 11.17 9.93
CA LYS A 172 -13.44 12.08 10.68
C LYS A 172 -13.19 13.55 10.31
N SER A 173 -11.93 13.94 10.08
CA SER A 173 -11.59 15.31 9.67
C SER A 173 -12.14 15.70 8.29
N LEU A 174 -12.51 14.73 7.45
CA LEU A 174 -13.10 15.00 6.14
C LEU A 174 -14.50 15.61 6.24
N ALA A 175 -15.19 15.51 7.38
CA ALA A 175 -16.50 16.14 7.59
C ALA A 175 -16.46 17.67 7.44
N THR A 176 -15.29 18.29 7.65
CA THR A 176 -15.10 19.75 7.56
C THR A 176 -14.16 20.16 6.42
N SER A 177 -13.86 19.24 5.49
CA SER A 177 -13.03 19.55 4.32
C SER A 177 -13.64 20.68 3.47
N SER A 178 -12.79 21.61 3.02
CA SER A 178 -13.17 22.66 2.07
C SER A 178 -13.27 22.15 0.61
N VAL A 179 -12.78 20.94 0.34
CA VAL A 179 -12.74 20.35 -1.01
C VAL A 179 -13.93 19.43 -1.22
N LEU A 180 -14.15 18.51 -0.29
CA LEU A 180 -15.25 17.53 -0.31
C LEU A 180 -15.55 17.07 1.12
N LYS A 181 -16.71 17.41 1.64
CA LYS A 181 -17.17 16.97 2.96
C LYS A 181 -17.58 15.51 2.91
N LEU A 182 -17.17 14.73 3.91
CA LEU A 182 -17.65 13.36 4.10
C LEU A 182 -18.68 13.33 5.23
N SER A 183 -19.89 12.89 4.93
CA SER A 183 -20.95 12.68 5.92
C SER A 183 -21.15 11.20 6.15
N LEU A 184 -21.04 10.75 7.40
CA LEU A 184 -21.30 9.36 7.79
C LEU A 184 -22.51 9.30 8.73
N PRO A 185 -23.49 8.42 8.45
CA PRO A 185 -24.50 8.01 9.42
C PRO A 185 -23.90 7.49 10.73
N ASP A 186 -24.65 7.65 11.84
CA ASP A 186 -24.24 7.23 13.19
C ASP A 186 -23.85 5.75 13.25
N ASP A 187 -24.56 4.90 12.50
CA ASP A 187 -24.31 3.45 12.43
C ASP A 187 -22.88 3.11 11.96
N PHE A 188 -22.26 3.98 11.15
CA PHE A 188 -20.89 3.78 10.65
C PHE A 188 -19.83 4.46 11.52
N LEU A 189 -20.22 5.34 12.45
CA LEU A 189 -19.28 6.03 13.34
C LEU A 189 -18.53 5.06 14.26
N LYS A 190 -19.11 3.90 14.55
CA LYS A 190 -18.47 2.84 15.35
C LYS A 190 -17.16 2.35 14.71
N LEU A 191 -17.10 2.25 13.38
CA LEU A 191 -15.88 1.86 12.65
C LEU A 191 -14.76 2.91 12.80
N LEU A 192 -15.12 4.14 13.14
CA LEU A 192 -14.18 5.23 13.39
C LEU A 192 -13.93 5.49 14.88
N ASP A 193 -14.51 4.68 15.78
CA ASP A 193 -14.39 4.86 17.23
C ASP A 193 -13.07 4.30 17.77
N GLU A 194 -12.39 5.09 18.60
CA GLU A 194 -11.07 4.74 19.12
C GLU A 194 -11.11 3.53 20.05
N ASN A 195 -12.08 3.49 20.97
CA ASN A 195 -12.21 2.40 21.93
C ASN A 195 -12.58 1.10 21.23
N TYR A 196 -13.50 1.17 20.27
CA TYR A 196 -13.85 0.03 19.42
C TYR A 196 -12.60 -0.53 18.73
N ILE A 197 -11.81 0.30 18.05
CA ILE A 197 -10.60 -0.14 17.33
C ILE A 197 -9.56 -0.71 18.29
N ALA A 198 -9.40 -0.11 19.48
CA ALA A 198 -8.45 -0.55 20.49
C ALA A 198 -8.67 -2.00 20.96
N ASP A 199 -9.90 -2.51 20.85
CA ASP A 199 -10.26 -3.87 21.25
C ASP A 199 -10.15 -4.90 20.11
N LEU A 200 -10.04 -4.47 18.84
CA LEU A 200 -10.08 -5.38 17.69
C LEU A 200 -8.85 -6.26 17.53
N SER A 201 -9.00 -7.50 17.08
CA SER A 201 -7.87 -8.37 16.79
C SER A 201 -8.20 -9.38 15.68
N GLY A 202 -7.17 -10.04 15.14
CA GLY A 202 -7.35 -11.07 14.12
C GLY A 202 -8.23 -10.61 12.95
N LYS A 203 -9.33 -11.34 12.71
CA LYS A 203 -10.28 -11.07 11.63
C LYS A 203 -11.07 -9.77 11.82
N SER A 204 -11.42 -9.37 13.05
CA SER A 204 -12.18 -8.14 13.27
C SER A 204 -11.35 -6.89 12.99
N LEU A 205 -10.06 -6.91 13.37
CA LEU A 205 -9.12 -5.83 13.02
C LEU A 205 -8.88 -5.73 11.52
N LYS A 206 -8.85 -6.88 10.81
CA LYS A 206 -8.76 -6.89 9.35
C LYS A 206 -10.03 -6.35 8.69
N SER A 207 -11.22 -6.76 9.14
CA SER A 207 -12.47 -6.24 8.58
C SER A 207 -12.65 -4.73 8.81
N ASN A 208 -12.18 -4.20 9.95
CA ASN A 208 -12.16 -2.75 10.18
C ASN A 208 -11.18 -2.03 9.24
N GLU A 209 -10.01 -2.62 9.00
CA GLU A 209 -9.05 -2.16 7.97
C GLU A 209 -9.74 -2.02 6.60
N ASP A 210 -10.37 -3.09 6.14
CA ASP A 210 -11.02 -3.16 4.83
C ASP A 210 -12.13 -2.10 4.70
N GLY A 211 -12.93 -1.91 5.77
CA GLY A 211 -13.95 -0.86 5.80
C GLY A 211 -13.38 0.56 5.75
N LEU A 212 -12.26 0.82 6.46
CA LEU A 212 -11.57 2.12 6.37
C LEU A 212 -11.03 2.37 4.95
N ASP A 213 -10.50 1.34 4.29
CA ASP A 213 -10.01 1.45 2.92
C ASP A 213 -11.12 1.68 1.90
N ALA A 214 -12.25 0.99 2.04
CA ALA A 214 -13.42 1.22 1.19
C ALA A 214 -13.95 2.65 1.32
N LEU A 215 -13.95 3.23 2.54
CA LEU A 215 -14.29 4.63 2.76
C LEU A 215 -13.31 5.58 2.07
N ILE A 216 -11.99 5.30 2.13
CA ILE A 216 -10.98 6.09 1.41
C ILE A 216 -11.17 5.97 -0.10
N CYS A 217 -11.45 4.76 -0.63
CA CYS A 217 -11.74 4.56 -2.04
C CYS A 217 -12.99 5.33 -2.48
N LEU A 218 -14.04 5.35 -1.66
CA LEU A 218 -15.27 6.10 -1.94
C LEU A 218 -15.00 7.60 -1.92
N TYR A 219 -14.18 8.08 -0.99
CA TYR A 219 -13.76 9.47 -0.96
C TYR A 219 -12.95 9.86 -2.21
N ILE A 220 -12.04 8.99 -2.66
CA ILE A 220 -11.32 9.13 -3.93
C ILE A 220 -12.31 9.20 -5.11
N ALA A 221 -13.36 8.36 -5.12
CA ALA A 221 -14.40 8.41 -6.14
C ALA A 221 -15.11 9.78 -6.16
N GLY A 222 -15.41 10.34 -4.99
CA GLY A 222 -15.99 11.70 -4.88
C GLY A 222 -15.05 12.80 -5.39
N LEU A 223 -13.75 12.68 -5.12
CA LEU A 223 -12.74 13.62 -5.65
C LEU A 223 -12.61 13.52 -7.18
N TYR A 224 -12.65 12.31 -7.72
CA TYR A 224 -12.67 12.09 -9.18
C TYR A 224 -13.91 12.72 -9.81
N GLN A 225 -15.10 12.47 -9.25
CA GLN A 225 -16.36 13.04 -9.73
C GLN A 225 -16.37 14.57 -9.71
N ARG A 226 -15.70 15.18 -8.72
CA ARG A 226 -15.53 16.63 -8.60
C ARG A 226 -14.38 17.18 -9.47
N GLN A 227 -13.73 16.33 -10.25
CA GLN A 227 -12.58 16.69 -11.09
C GLN A 227 -11.47 17.38 -10.28
N ALA A 228 -11.24 16.92 -9.05
CA ALA A 228 -10.19 17.45 -8.20
C ALA A 228 -8.80 17.21 -8.82
N GLY A 229 -7.83 18.07 -8.47
CA GLY A 229 -6.45 17.96 -8.95
C GLY A 229 -5.83 16.59 -8.69
N ALA A 230 -5.29 15.97 -9.73
CA ALA A 230 -4.79 14.60 -9.66
C ALA A 230 -3.61 14.34 -10.57
N ALA A 231 -2.89 13.26 -10.26
CA ALA A 231 -1.91 12.65 -11.13
C ALA A 231 -2.46 11.32 -11.64
N VAL A 232 -2.36 11.11 -12.96
CA VAL A 232 -2.62 9.82 -13.61
C VAL A 232 -1.29 9.22 -14.03
N TYR A 233 -1.01 8.00 -13.58
CA TYR A 233 0.18 7.25 -13.97
C TYR A 233 -0.23 6.19 -14.98
N GLY A 234 0.28 6.23 -16.21
CA GLY A 234 -0.08 5.29 -17.27
C GLY A 234 -1.30 5.74 -18.09
N ASP A 235 -2.00 4.79 -18.70
CA ASP A 235 -3.09 5.04 -19.64
C ASP A 235 -4.11 3.88 -19.65
N THR A 236 -5.20 4.05 -20.40
CA THR A 236 -6.27 3.05 -20.50
C THR A 236 -5.92 1.86 -21.39
N ILE A 237 -4.72 1.81 -21.99
CA ILE A 237 -4.27 0.72 -22.85
C ILE A 237 -3.43 -0.26 -22.02
N ASP A 238 -2.38 0.23 -21.35
CA ASP A 238 -1.41 -0.57 -20.58
C ASP A 238 -1.68 -0.57 -19.07
N GLY A 239 -2.73 0.13 -18.65
CA GLY A 239 -3.15 0.28 -17.27
C GLY A 239 -2.70 1.60 -16.66
N TYR A 240 -3.50 2.07 -15.71
CA TYR A 240 -3.34 3.38 -15.10
C TYR A 240 -3.55 3.32 -13.59
N ILE A 241 -3.08 4.33 -12.88
CA ILE A 241 -3.42 4.56 -11.46
C ILE A 241 -3.77 6.03 -11.30
N TRP A 242 -4.96 6.31 -10.77
CA TRP A 242 -5.38 7.65 -10.42
C TRP A 242 -5.04 7.95 -8.95
N VAL A 243 -4.37 9.07 -8.72
CA VAL A 243 -3.98 9.53 -7.38
C VAL A 243 -4.39 10.98 -7.21
N SER A 244 -5.19 11.27 -6.18
CA SER A 244 -5.50 12.65 -5.83
C SER A 244 -4.23 13.37 -5.39
N THR A 245 -4.04 14.61 -5.84
CA THR A 245 -2.95 15.50 -5.41
C THR A 245 -3.46 16.69 -4.62
N VAL A 246 -4.77 16.74 -4.35
CA VAL A 246 -5.38 17.79 -3.54
C VAL A 246 -5.27 17.41 -2.07
N GLN A 247 -4.73 18.33 -1.28
CA GLN A 247 -4.84 18.28 0.16
C GLN A 247 -6.26 18.67 0.58
N VAL A 248 -6.98 17.74 1.21
CA VAL A 248 -8.40 17.88 1.56
C VAL A 248 -8.59 18.17 3.04
N ALA A 249 -7.60 17.85 3.86
CA ALA A 249 -7.58 18.16 5.28
C ALA A 249 -6.15 18.38 5.76
N SER A 250 -6.00 19.25 6.75
CA SER A 250 -4.74 19.42 7.48
C SER A 250 -4.82 18.53 8.72
N VAL A 251 -3.98 17.51 8.79
CA VAL A 251 -3.88 16.74 10.03
C VAL A 251 -2.94 17.50 10.95
N SER A 252 -3.46 17.96 12.09
CA SER A 252 -2.57 18.44 13.17
C SER A 252 -1.59 17.32 13.51
N PRO A 253 -0.30 17.62 13.81
CA PRO A 253 0.68 16.59 14.09
C PRO A 253 0.15 15.65 15.17
N VAL A 254 -0.14 14.42 14.75
CA VAL A 254 -0.63 13.38 15.63
C VAL A 254 0.42 13.12 16.71
N PRO A 255 0.02 12.92 17.98
CA PRO A 255 0.95 12.45 19.00
C PRO A 255 1.72 11.23 18.49
N ALA A 256 3.05 11.31 18.48
CA ALA A 256 3.87 10.18 18.09
C ALA A 256 3.45 8.95 18.91
N HIS A 257 3.36 7.79 18.25
CA HIS A 257 3.11 6.51 18.92
C HIS A 257 3.98 6.43 20.20
N PRO A 258 3.44 6.06 21.38
CA PRO A 258 4.21 6.06 22.63
C PRO A 258 5.40 5.09 22.70
N LEU A 259 5.86 4.50 21.58
CA LEU A 259 6.92 3.49 21.61
C LEU A 259 8.11 3.86 20.71
N LYS A 260 9.16 4.23 21.47
CA LYS A 260 10.59 4.44 21.20
C LYS A 260 11.03 5.81 20.62
N PRO A 261 11.74 6.64 21.40
CA PRO A 261 12.41 7.83 20.85
C PRO A 261 13.51 7.42 19.87
N ARG A 262 13.75 8.27 18.86
CA ARG A 262 14.93 8.19 17.97
C ARG A 262 16.20 8.09 18.83
N PRO A 263 17.08 7.10 18.62
CA PRO A 263 18.35 7.06 19.33
C PRO A 263 19.22 8.26 18.91
N LYS A 264 19.78 8.97 19.89
CA LYS A 264 20.77 10.03 19.66
C LYS A 264 22.06 9.41 19.07
N PRO A 265 22.80 10.13 18.21
CA PRO A 265 24.04 9.63 17.63
C PRO A 265 25.08 9.34 18.72
N ILE A 266 25.58 8.10 18.75
CA ILE A 266 26.61 7.67 19.71
C ILE A 266 27.98 8.16 19.23
N LYS A 267 28.70 8.89 20.09
CA LYS A 267 30.09 9.32 19.85
C LYS A 267 31.01 8.09 19.75
N GLN A 268 31.80 8.03 18.68
CA GLN A 268 32.73 6.95 18.37
C GLN A 268 33.79 6.78 19.47
N LYS A 269 33.91 5.57 20.03
CA LYS A 269 35.13 5.14 20.74
C LYS A 269 35.95 4.24 19.81
N GLN A 270 37.23 4.56 19.70
CA GLN A 270 38.24 3.81 18.94
C GLN A 270 38.48 2.44 19.60
N THR A 271 38.57 1.39 18.79
CA THR A 271 39.05 0.07 19.25
C THR A 271 40.12 -0.48 18.31
N ALA A 272 41.07 -1.18 18.94
CA ALA A 272 42.35 -1.64 18.42
C ALA A 272 42.27 -2.86 17.47
N ARG A 273 43.42 -3.15 16.82
CA ARG A 273 43.65 -4.19 15.79
C ARG A 273 43.48 -5.65 16.27
N PRO A 274 43.18 -6.60 15.34
CA PRO A 274 42.74 -7.95 15.67
C PRO A 274 43.88 -8.98 15.77
N LYS A 275 43.65 -10.05 16.53
CA LYS A 275 44.43 -11.31 16.47
C LYS A 275 43.65 -12.40 15.72
N THR A 276 44.42 -13.19 14.98
CA THR A 276 44.07 -14.28 14.07
C THR A 276 43.68 -15.59 14.76
N GLY A 277 42.76 -16.35 14.15
CA GLY A 277 42.47 -17.76 14.46
C GLY A 277 41.27 -18.29 13.65
N ILE A 278 41.47 -19.35 12.86
CA ILE A 278 40.49 -20.09 12.03
C ILE A 278 39.87 -21.17 12.95
N THR A 279 38.55 -21.37 13.04
CA THR A 279 37.73 -22.31 12.23
C THR A 279 36.23 -21.92 12.18
N GLU A 280 35.46 -22.77 11.51
CA GLU A 280 34.09 -22.65 11.02
C GLU A 280 33.01 -22.41 12.08
N ASP A 281 32.02 -21.55 11.78
CA ASP A 281 30.67 -21.59 12.35
C ASP A 281 29.80 -20.52 11.67
N PHE A 282 29.53 -20.73 10.38
CA PHE A 282 28.49 -19.94 9.71
C PHE A 282 27.15 -20.66 9.89
N ARG A 283 26.19 -19.96 10.47
CA ARG A 283 24.82 -20.45 10.70
C ARG A 283 23.81 -19.73 9.82
N ASN A 284 22.64 -20.35 9.65
CA ASN A 284 21.48 -19.72 9.02
C ASN A 284 21.05 -18.46 9.78
N GLY A 285 20.55 -17.48 9.03
CA GLY A 285 19.74 -16.42 9.59
C GLY A 285 18.31 -16.88 9.87
N THR A 286 17.46 -15.95 10.32
CA THR A 286 16.08 -16.24 10.75
C THR A 286 15.05 -15.99 9.65
N THR A 287 15.47 -15.58 8.45
CA THR A 287 14.60 -15.28 7.31
C THR A 287 15.06 -16.06 6.09
N GLN A 288 14.16 -16.27 5.12
CA GLN A 288 14.49 -16.96 3.87
C GLN A 288 15.70 -16.35 3.14
N THR A 289 15.82 -15.02 3.14
CA THR A 289 16.91 -14.28 2.47
C THR A 289 18.24 -14.33 3.23
N THR A 290 18.25 -14.86 4.45
CA THR A 290 19.45 -14.95 5.30
C THR A 290 19.88 -16.40 5.57
N THR A 291 19.17 -17.38 5.00
CA THR A 291 19.52 -18.81 5.04
C THR A 291 20.70 -19.10 4.11
N ILE A 292 21.60 -19.97 4.55
CA ILE A 292 22.72 -20.48 3.75
C ILE A 292 22.18 -21.10 2.45
N GLY A 293 22.79 -20.75 1.33
CA GLY A 293 22.38 -21.21 0.00
C GLY A 293 21.35 -20.31 -0.68
N TYR A 294 20.73 -19.34 0.01
CA TYR A 294 19.91 -18.33 -0.66
C TYR A 294 20.73 -17.59 -1.71
N ILE A 295 20.21 -17.47 -2.93
CA ILE A 295 20.80 -16.72 -4.04
C ILE A 295 19.88 -15.55 -4.37
N ASN A 296 20.44 -14.33 -4.35
CA ASN A 296 19.67 -13.13 -4.71
C ASN A 296 19.61 -12.93 -6.24
N LYS A 297 18.83 -11.94 -6.69
CA LYS A 297 18.64 -11.60 -8.12
C LYS A 297 19.92 -11.19 -8.87
N ASN A 298 20.98 -10.81 -8.14
CA ASN A 298 22.24 -10.39 -8.73
C ASN A 298 23.28 -11.54 -8.72
N GLN A 299 22.86 -12.78 -8.46
CA GLN A 299 23.72 -13.96 -8.41
C GLN A 299 24.74 -13.92 -7.27
N GLN A 300 24.32 -13.54 -6.06
CA GLN A 300 25.13 -13.76 -4.85
C GLN A 300 24.49 -14.76 -3.90
N ARG A 301 25.30 -15.73 -3.49
CA ARG A 301 24.94 -16.80 -2.57
C ARG A 301 25.28 -16.42 -1.15
N VAL A 302 24.37 -16.67 -0.22
CA VAL A 302 24.60 -16.53 1.22
C VAL A 302 25.38 -17.74 1.73
N LEU A 303 26.51 -17.48 2.39
CA LEU A 303 27.32 -18.48 3.09
C LEU A 303 27.06 -18.51 4.61
N GLY A 304 26.22 -17.62 5.12
CA GLY A 304 25.72 -17.60 6.50
C GLY A 304 26.24 -16.43 7.34
N THR A 305 25.97 -16.45 8.65
CA THR A 305 26.44 -15.46 9.62
C THR A 305 27.16 -16.11 10.79
N ARG A 306 28.14 -15.42 11.39
CA ARG A 306 28.69 -15.78 12.72
C ARG A 306 27.92 -15.14 13.88
N GLY A 307 26.86 -14.39 13.58
CA GLY A 307 26.11 -13.59 14.54
C GLY A 307 26.80 -12.29 14.95
N LYS A 308 27.85 -11.88 14.24
CA LYS A 308 28.47 -10.57 14.46
C LYS A 308 27.49 -9.44 14.11
N PRO A 309 27.52 -8.32 14.85
CA PRO A 309 26.77 -7.14 14.47
C PRO A 309 27.14 -6.68 13.06
N GLY A 310 26.13 -6.35 12.27
CA GLY A 310 26.27 -5.60 11.04
C GLY A 310 26.40 -4.10 11.29
N THR A 311 26.44 -3.31 10.22
CA THR A 311 26.47 -1.84 10.31
C THR A 311 25.08 -1.22 10.41
N ASP A 312 24.03 -1.96 10.06
CA ASP A 312 22.64 -1.52 10.18
C ASP A 312 22.07 -1.80 11.59
N HIS A 313 21.03 -1.07 11.98
CA HIS A 313 20.39 -1.17 13.30
C HIS A 313 19.96 -2.61 13.63
N CYS A 314 20.57 -3.21 14.66
CA CYS A 314 20.35 -4.60 15.10
C CYS A 314 20.54 -5.66 14.00
N ALA A 315 21.20 -5.32 12.89
CA ALA A 315 21.47 -6.28 11.83
C ALA A 315 22.62 -7.21 12.23
N LYS A 316 22.64 -8.40 11.64
CA LYS A 316 23.80 -9.30 11.65
C LYS A 316 24.54 -9.18 10.33
N ALA A 317 25.85 -9.31 10.38
CA ALA A 317 26.69 -9.41 9.19
C ALA A 317 26.64 -10.84 8.62
N TYR A 318 26.46 -10.95 7.31
CA TYR A 318 26.44 -12.22 6.58
C TYR A 318 27.54 -12.24 5.53
N LYS A 319 28.15 -13.41 5.35
CA LYS A 319 29.09 -13.67 4.27
C LYS A 319 28.32 -14.02 3.00
N LEU A 320 28.64 -13.36 1.90
CA LEU A 320 28.16 -13.69 0.56
C LEU A 320 29.31 -14.15 -0.33
N GLU A 321 28.97 -14.87 -1.40
CA GLU A 321 29.84 -15.24 -2.52
C GLU A 321 29.18 -14.86 -3.83
N CYS A 322 29.92 -14.15 -4.70
CA CYS A 322 29.43 -13.84 -6.04
C CYS A 322 29.59 -15.04 -6.98
N LEU A 323 28.50 -15.40 -7.67
CA LEU A 323 28.45 -16.52 -8.62
C LEU A 323 28.59 -16.07 -10.09
N SER A 324 28.96 -14.82 -10.35
CA SER A 324 29.30 -14.39 -11.72
C SER A 324 30.55 -15.12 -12.19
N SER A 325 30.55 -15.56 -13.45
CA SER A 325 31.48 -16.56 -14.01
C SER A 325 32.97 -16.29 -13.78
N ASN A 326 33.38 -15.04 -13.57
CA ASN A 326 34.77 -14.62 -13.39
C ASN A 326 35.05 -13.80 -12.10
N CYS A 327 34.18 -13.84 -11.09
CA CYS A 327 34.34 -13.00 -9.89
C CYS A 327 34.69 -13.80 -8.63
N CYS A 328 33.85 -14.74 -8.23
CA CYS A 328 34.02 -15.56 -7.00
C CYS A 328 34.27 -14.76 -5.69
N GLN A 329 34.06 -13.43 -5.71
CA GLN A 329 34.43 -12.59 -4.58
C GLN A 329 33.55 -12.87 -3.36
N ARG A 330 34.19 -12.95 -2.19
CA ARG A 330 33.53 -13.17 -0.90
C ARG A 330 33.62 -11.92 -0.04
N TYR A 331 32.49 -11.48 0.48
CA TYR A 331 32.40 -10.22 1.21
C TYR A 331 31.22 -10.22 2.20
N GLY A 332 31.26 -9.31 3.17
CA GLY A 332 30.19 -9.17 4.15
C GLY A 332 29.12 -8.17 3.75
N THR A 333 27.89 -8.39 4.20
CA THR A 333 26.77 -7.46 4.04
C THR A 333 25.79 -7.58 5.21
N ASN A 334 24.95 -6.57 5.43
CA ASN A 334 23.88 -6.69 6.41
C ASN A 334 22.78 -7.65 5.94
N GLY A 335 22.18 -8.40 6.86
CA GLY A 335 21.03 -9.27 6.55
C GLY A 335 19.85 -8.53 5.90
N THR A 336 19.70 -7.23 6.18
CA THR A 336 18.67 -6.31 5.71
C THR A 336 18.74 -6.00 4.21
N GLU A 337 19.89 -6.22 3.56
CA GLU A 337 20.12 -5.82 2.17
C GLU A 337 20.51 -6.98 1.24
N ILE A 338 20.61 -8.22 1.76
CA ILE A 338 21.05 -9.40 0.99
C ILE A 338 20.28 -9.56 -0.31
N TYR A 339 18.95 -9.37 -0.29
CA TYR A 339 18.07 -9.59 -1.44
C TYR A 339 18.32 -8.61 -2.62
N ILE A 340 18.92 -7.45 -2.38
CA ILE A 340 19.24 -6.42 -3.39
C ILE A 340 20.73 -6.20 -3.58
N ARG A 341 21.57 -6.82 -2.76
CA ARG A 341 23.01 -6.59 -2.75
C ARG A 341 23.61 -6.84 -4.13
N LYS A 342 24.56 -6.00 -4.55
CA LYS A 342 25.41 -6.21 -5.73
C LYS A 342 26.84 -6.52 -5.29
N CYS A 343 27.56 -7.30 -6.09
CA CYS A 343 28.97 -7.60 -5.84
C CYS A 343 29.82 -6.32 -5.93
N PRO A 344 30.68 -6.03 -4.93
CA PRO A 344 31.58 -4.87 -4.99
C PRO A 344 32.60 -4.94 -6.13
N GLU A 345 33.01 -6.15 -6.50
CA GLU A 345 34.09 -6.35 -7.47
C GLU A 345 33.62 -6.19 -8.92
N CYS A 346 32.55 -6.90 -9.31
CA CYS A 346 32.16 -6.99 -10.72
C CYS A 346 30.82 -6.30 -11.07
N GLN A 347 30.09 -5.77 -10.08
CA GLN A 347 28.75 -5.19 -10.30
C GLN A 347 28.59 -3.77 -9.74
N GLY A 348 29.69 -3.12 -9.36
CA GLY A 348 29.67 -1.76 -8.79
C GLY A 348 28.94 -1.67 -7.45
N GLY A 349 28.90 -2.76 -6.68
CA GLY A 349 28.31 -2.78 -5.35
C GLY A 349 29.12 -1.98 -4.32
N ARG A 350 28.49 -1.58 -3.22
CA ARG A 350 29.21 -0.97 -2.08
C ARG A 350 30.30 -1.93 -1.53
N PRO A 351 31.39 -1.44 -0.92
CA PRO A 351 32.37 -2.30 -0.26
C PRO A 351 31.75 -3.26 0.77
N GLY A 352 32.39 -4.40 0.98
CA GLY A 352 31.94 -5.37 2.00
C GLY A 352 32.19 -4.88 3.43
N ILE A 353 31.39 -5.36 4.38
CA ILE A 353 31.62 -5.15 5.82
C ILE A 353 32.33 -6.37 6.45
N PRO A 354 32.93 -6.24 7.65
CA PRO A 354 33.40 -7.40 8.42
C PRO A 354 32.25 -8.36 8.79
N TYR A 355 32.51 -9.68 8.81
CA TYR A 355 31.51 -10.73 9.08
C TYR A 355 32.02 -11.89 9.94
#